data_AF-A0A9J6F6X9-F1
#
_entry.id   AF-A0A9J6F6X9-F1
#
_cell.length_a   1.000
_cell.length_b   1.000
_cell.length_c   1.000
_cell.angle_alpha   90.00
_cell.angle_beta   90.00
_cell.angle_gamma   90.00
#
_symmetry.space_group_name_H-M   'P 1'
#
loop_
_entity.id
_entity.type
_entity.pdbx_description
1 polymer ?
#
loop_
_entity_poly.entity_id
_entity_poly.type
_entity_poly.pdbx_seq_one_letter_code
_entity_poly.pdbx_strand_id
1 'polypeptide(L)'
;MQMEIYIKAHTHAAPLFVGIIFGCLAVRRHRLSRRLQAAAWTLATAVALAALLGVRTWTVGRLPERLESAFFAALHRAAWGIGVGWVMYACATGRGGYVTKILAWPVFYPLGRLSFSVFLVHLIVLATNSVLSRELIPLQSFLHVRLPLSLSGYL
;
A
#
# COMPACT_ATOMS: atom_id res chain seq x y z
N MET A 1 -13.62 -3.26 12.81
CA MET A 1 -13.41 -2.03 12.01
C MET A 1 -12.24 -2.12 11.02
N GLN A 2 -11.10 -2.76 11.33
CA GLN A 2 -9.94 -2.79 10.39
C GLN A 2 -10.10 -3.69 9.16
N MET A 3 -10.90 -4.76 9.22
CA MET A 3 -11.12 -5.68 8.08
C MET A 3 -11.98 -5.06 6.97
N GLU A 4 -12.89 -4.14 7.27
CA GLU A 4 -13.77 -3.52 6.24
C GLU A 4 -13.03 -2.53 5.34
N ILE A 5 -11.94 -1.93 5.84
CA ILE A 5 -11.07 -1.06 5.04
C ILE A 5 -10.19 -1.91 4.12
N TYR A 6 -9.80 -3.11 4.57
CA TYR A 6 -8.95 -4.03 3.82
C TYR A 6 -9.66 -4.72 2.64
N ILE A 7 -10.99 -4.89 2.70
CA ILE A 7 -11.78 -5.64 1.71
C ILE A 7 -12.38 -4.73 0.62
N LYS A 8 -12.16 -3.41 0.65
CA LYS A 8 -12.69 -2.49 -0.37
C LYS A 8 -11.99 -2.68 -1.72
N ALA A 9 -12.64 -3.44 -2.61
CA ALA A 9 -12.21 -3.79 -3.97
C ALA A 9 -11.79 -2.56 -4.83
N HIS A 10 -12.40 -1.40 -4.61
CA HIS A 10 -12.07 -0.16 -5.32
C HIS A 10 -10.61 0.27 -5.17
N THR A 11 -9.95 -0.11 -4.06
CA THR A 11 -8.56 0.30 -3.80
C THR A 11 -7.52 -0.54 -4.57
N HIS A 12 -7.91 -1.70 -5.09
CA HIS A 12 -7.06 -2.59 -5.89
C HIS A 12 -7.31 -2.46 -7.40
N ALA A 13 -8.45 -1.89 -7.81
CA ALA A 13 -8.80 -1.73 -9.21
C ALA A 13 -7.80 -0.82 -9.96
N ALA A 14 -7.41 0.32 -9.37
CA ALA A 14 -6.50 1.28 -9.98
C ALA A 14 -5.13 0.68 -10.39
N PRO A 15 -4.36 0.02 -9.49
CA PRO A 15 -3.10 -0.61 -9.87
C PRO A 15 -3.28 -1.76 -10.88
N LEU A 16 -4.44 -2.42 -10.88
CA LEU A 16 -4.74 -3.51 -11.81
C LEU A 16 -4.96 -3.00 -13.23
N PHE A 17 -5.75 -1.92 -13.41
CA PHE A 17 -5.89 -1.26 -14.72
C PHE A 17 -4.57 -0.72 -15.24
N VAL A 18 -3.78 -0.09 -14.36
CA VAL A 18 -2.46 0.43 -14.71
C VAL A 18 -1.54 -0.70 -15.19
N GLY A 19 -1.52 -1.84 -14.48
CA GLY A 19 -0.77 -3.02 -14.88
C GLY A 19 -1.19 -3.59 -16.24
N ILE A 20 -2.51 -3.69 -16.50
CA ILE A 20 -3.03 -4.14 -17.80
C ILE A 20 -2.61 -3.19 -18.92
N ILE A 21 -2.74 -1.87 -18.72
CA ILE A 21 -2.35 -0.87 -19.72
C ILE A 21 -0.86 -0.99 -20.05
N PHE A 22 0.01 -1.04 -19.04
CA PHE A 22 1.45 -1.18 -19.26
C PHE A 22 1.82 -2.54 -19.87
N GLY A 23 1.13 -3.62 -19.49
CA GLY A 23 1.30 -4.95 -20.08
C GLY A 23 0.92 -4.97 -21.57
N CYS A 24 -0.22 -4.40 -21.94
CA CYS A 24 -0.63 -4.25 -23.33
C CYS A 24 0.36 -3.38 -24.14
N LEU A 25 0.86 -2.30 -23.54
CA LEU A 25 1.91 -1.47 -24.12
C LEU A 25 3.22 -2.24 -24.30
N ALA A 26 3.54 -3.19 -23.43
CA ALA A 26 4.76 -4.00 -23.51
C ALA A 26 4.72 -4.96 -24.71
N VAL A 27 3.55 -5.52 -25.00
CA VAL A 27 3.33 -6.37 -26.17
C VAL A 27 3.42 -5.57 -27.47
N ARG A 28 2.86 -4.36 -27.51
CA ARG A 28 2.96 -3.46 -28.67
C ARG A 28 4.22 -2.60 -28.58
N ARG A 29 5.32 -3.08 -29.17
CA ARG A 29 6.64 -2.41 -29.19
C ARG A 29 6.61 -1.02 -29.85
N HIS A 30 6.13 -0.01 -29.13
CA HIS A 30 6.22 1.39 -29.55
C HIS A 30 7.63 1.94 -29.30
N ARG A 31 8.14 2.75 -30.23
CA ARG A 31 9.36 3.55 -30.04
C ARG A 31 9.05 4.73 -29.13
N LEU A 32 9.20 4.56 -27.82
CA LEU A 32 9.06 5.68 -26.88
C LEU A 32 10.25 6.63 -27.00
N SER A 33 9.97 7.93 -27.04
CA SER A 33 11.00 8.98 -27.05
C SER A 33 11.74 9.03 -25.70
N ARG A 34 13.02 9.43 -25.72
CA ARG A 34 13.82 9.63 -24.49
C ARG A 34 13.19 10.65 -23.53
N ARG A 35 12.46 11.64 -24.06
CA ARG A 35 11.76 12.66 -23.26
C ARG A 35 10.64 12.04 -22.43
N LEU A 36 9.86 11.14 -23.01
CA LEU A 36 8.79 10.44 -22.30
C LEU A 36 9.35 9.49 -21.23
N GLN A 37 10.51 8.88 -21.49
CA GLN A 37 11.20 8.08 -20.48
C GLN A 37 11.67 8.93 -19.30
N ALA A 38 12.31 10.06 -19.56
CA ALA A 38 12.76 10.99 -18.52
C ALA A 38 11.58 11.50 -17.69
N ALA A 39 10.48 11.92 -18.36
CA ALA A 39 9.27 12.39 -17.68
C ALA A 39 8.65 11.32 -16.77
N ALA A 40 8.66 10.06 -17.19
CA ALA A 40 8.14 8.96 -16.38
C ALA A 40 9.05 8.63 -15.19
N TRP A 41 10.37 8.75 -15.33
CA TRP A 41 11.31 8.65 -14.20
C TRP A 41 11.11 9.79 -13.20
N THR A 42 11.00 11.04 -13.67
CA THR A 42 10.76 12.19 -12.80
C THR A 42 9.42 12.09 -12.09
N LEU A 43 8.38 11.62 -12.80
CA LEU A 43 7.07 11.39 -12.21
C LEU A 43 7.13 10.30 -11.14
N ALA A 44 7.81 9.18 -11.40
CA ALA A 44 7.98 8.12 -10.40
C ALA A 44 8.70 8.63 -9.13
N THR A 45 9.77 9.42 -9.28
CA THR A 45 10.48 10.02 -8.14
C THR A 45 9.64 11.05 -7.39
N ALA A 46 8.90 11.90 -8.10
CA ALA A 46 8.02 12.90 -7.49
C ALA A 46 6.90 12.23 -6.67
N VAL A 47 6.35 11.13 -7.19
CA VAL A 47 5.32 10.34 -6.51
C VAL A 47 5.86 9.64 -5.27
N ALA A 48 7.06 9.05 -5.35
CA ALA A 48 7.70 8.44 -4.20
C ALA A 48 8.00 9.47 -3.09
N LEU A 49 8.47 10.66 -3.48
CA LEU A 49 8.70 11.77 -2.55
C LEU A 49 7.39 12.27 -1.94
N ALA A 50 6.34 12.43 -2.75
CA ALA A 50 5.01 12.83 -2.26
C ALA A 50 4.47 11.82 -1.23
N ALA A 51 4.65 10.51 -1.47
CA ALA A 51 4.25 9.47 -0.54
C ALA A 51 4.99 9.57 0.81
N LEU A 52 6.31 9.82 0.77
CA LEU A 52 7.13 9.98 1.97
C LEU A 52 6.78 11.26 2.76
N LEU A 53 6.57 12.37 2.05
CA LEU A 53 6.19 13.64 2.66
C LEU A 53 4.79 13.58 3.28
N GLY A 54 3.84 12.89 2.65
CA GLY A 54 2.49 12.71 3.18
C GLY A 54 2.43 11.89 4.48
N VAL A 55 3.31 10.89 4.64
CA VAL A 55 3.43 10.17 5.92
C VAL A 55 4.06 11.07 6.99
N ARG A 56 5.09 11.85 6.62
CA ARG A 56 5.77 12.76 7.56
C ARG A 56 4.85 13.85 8.10
N THR A 57 3.94 14.38 7.27
CA THR A 57 2.98 15.42 7.71
C THR A 57 1.94 14.87 8.68
N TRP A 58 1.52 13.61 8.52
CA TRP A 58 0.59 12.93 9.42
C TRP A 58 1.19 12.66 10.81
N THR A 59 2.48 12.32 10.89
CA THR A 59 3.15 12.02 12.18
C THR A 59 3.38 13.27 13.04
N VAL A 60 3.40 14.47 12.43
CA VAL A 60 3.72 15.74 13.14
C VAL A 60 2.45 16.46 13.67
N GLY A 61 1.27 15.86 13.55
CA GLY A 61 0.06 16.32 14.24
C GLY A 61 -0.62 17.57 13.65
N ARG A 62 -0.26 18.01 12.44
CA ARG A 62 -1.09 18.97 11.71
C ARG A 62 -2.34 18.27 11.20
N LEU A 63 -3.53 18.71 11.62
CA LEU A 63 -4.79 18.34 10.96
C LEU A 63 -4.73 18.89 9.53
N PRO A 64 -4.57 18.05 8.50
CA PRO A 64 -4.59 18.55 7.13
C PRO A 64 -6.04 18.92 6.79
N GLU A 65 -6.24 19.89 5.92
CA GLU A 65 -7.58 20.16 5.38
C GLU A 65 -8.16 18.86 4.78
N ARG A 66 -9.47 18.63 4.99
CA ARG A 66 -10.15 17.40 4.53
C ARG A 66 -9.94 17.18 3.02
N LEU A 67 -9.82 18.26 2.26
CA LEU A 67 -9.63 18.24 0.82
C LEU A 67 -8.25 17.68 0.45
N GLU A 68 -7.17 18.17 1.07
CA GLU A 68 -5.80 17.70 0.81
C GLU A 68 -5.66 16.22 1.19
N SER A 69 -6.23 15.82 2.32
CA SER A 69 -6.21 14.41 2.77
C SER A 69 -6.95 13.50 1.80
N ALA A 70 -8.10 13.93 1.27
CA ALA A 70 -8.88 13.15 0.32
C ALA A 70 -8.16 13.01 -1.04
N PHE A 71 -7.60 14.11 -1.55
CA PHE A 71 -6.82 14.09 -2.79
C PHE A 71 -5.57 13.22 -2.66
N PHE A 72 -4.84 13.35 -1.56
CA PHE A 72 -3.68 12.49 -1.30
C PHE A 72 -4.08 11.02 -1.20
N ALA A 73 -5.15 10.70 -0.45
CA ALA A 73 -5.66 9.34 -0.30
C ALA A 73 -6.06 8.70 -1.65
N ALA A 74 -6.61 9.48 -2.58
CA ALA A 74 -6.99 8.99 -3.90
C ALA A 74 -5.80 8.89 -4.88
N LEU A 75 -4.96 9.92 -4.96
CA LEU A 75 -3.89 9.98 -5.97
C LEU A 75 -2.69 9.13 -5.62
N HIS A 76 -2.31 9.00 -4.34
CA HIS A 76 -1.05 8.34 -4.00
C HIS A 76 -0.98 6.89 -4.50
N ARG A 77 -2.09 6.13 -4.42
CA ARG A 77 -2.14 4.73 -4.87
C ARG A 77 -2.08 4.59 -6.39
N ALA A 78 -2.83 5.43 -7.10
CA ALA A 78 -2.82 5.44 -8.56
C ALA A 78 -1.45 5.85 -9.09
N ALA A 79 -0.88 6.91 -8.51
CA ALA A 79 0.43 7.41 -8.88
C ALA A 79 1.53 6.37 -8.57
N TRP A 80 1.46 5.70 -7.42
CA TRP A 80 2.38 4.61 -7.08
C TRP A 80 2.27 3.46 -8.08
N GLY A 81 1.04 3.04 -8.40
CA GLY A 81 0.78 2.02 -9.42
C GLY A 81 1.38 2.38 -10.78
N ILE A 82 1.26 3.65 -11.20
CA ILE A 82 1.84 4.15 -12.45
C ILE A 82 3.37 4.11 -12.40
N GLY A 83 3.97 4.53 -11.28
CA GLY A 83 5.42 4.48 -11.09
C GLY A 83 5.97 3.05 -11.18
N VAL A 84 5.36 2.11 -10.45
CA VAL A 84 5.75 0.69 -10.47
C VAL A 84 5.50 0.07 -11.85
N GLY A 85 4.35 0.37 -12.48
CA GLY A 85 4.00 -0.10 -13.82
C GLY A 85 5.01 0.37 -14.88
N TRP A 86 5.46 1.63 -14.79
CA TRP A 86 6.52 2.15 -15.65
C TRP A 86 7.85 1.42 -15.47
N VAL A 87 8.27 1.16 -14.22
CA VAL A 87 9.52 0.42 -13.93
C VAL A 87 9.45 -1.00 -14.51
N MET A 88 8.32 -1.69 -14.34
CA MET A 88 8.12 -3.02 -14.95
C MET A 88 8.18 -2.96 -16.48
N TYR A 89 7.48 -1.99 -17.10
CA TYR A 89 7.51 -1.79 -18.55
C TYR A 89 8.92 -1.51 -19.09
N ALA A 90 9.67 -0.66 -18.39
CA ALA A 90 11.05 -0.32 -18.74
C ALA A 90 11.97 -1.55 -18.66
N CYS A 91 11.80 -2.39 -17.64
CA CYS A 91 12.54 -3.64 -17.51
C CYS A 91 12.16 -4.65 -18.60
N ALA A 92 10.86 -4.84 -18.87
CA ALA A 92 10.37 -5.75 -19.90
C ALA A 92 10.82 -5.36 -21.32
N THR A 93 10.94 -4.07 -21.60
CA THR A 93 11.34 -3.57 -22.93
C THR A 93 12.87 -3.44 -23.07
N GLY A 94 13.66 -3.77 -22.04
CA GLY A 94 15.12 -3.62 -22.03
C GLY A 94 15.61 -2.16 -22.00
N ARG A 95 14.74 -1.21 -21.66
CA ARG A 95 15.02 0.24 -21.61
C ARG A 95 15.38 0.73 -20.21
N GLY A 96 15.35 -0.15 -19.21
CA GLY A 96 15.60 0.19 -17.80
C GLY A 96 17.09 0.34 -17.42
N GLY A 97 18.03 0.00 -18.31
CA GLY A 97 19.47 0.24 -18.10
C GLY A 97 20.00 -0.33 -16.77
N TYR A 98 20.50 0.55 -15.90
CA TYR A 98 21.02 0.19 -14.58
C TYR A 98 19.95 -0.38 -13.64
N VAL A 99 18.72 0.11 -13.71
CA VAL A 99 17.64 -0.35 -12.82
C VAL A 99 17.30 -1.81 -13.09
N THR A 100 17.32 -2.22 -14.36
CA THR A 100 17.12 -3.63 -14.72
C THR A 100 18.24 -4.52 -14.20
N LYS A 101 19.50 -4.05 -14.19
CA LYS A 101 20.64 -4.80 -13.61
C LYS A 101 20.51 -4.96 -12.11
N ILE A 102 20.10 -3.91 -11.41
CA ILE A 102 19.87 -3.95 -9.96
C ILE A 102 18.72 -4.91 -9.66
N LEU A 103 17.56 -4.78 -10.32
CA LEU A 103 16.41 -5.66 -10.06
C LEU A 103 16.66 -7.12 -10.45
N ALA A 104 17.56 -7.39 -11.40
CA ALA A 104 17.95 -8.74 -11.79
C ALA A 104 18.97 -9.38 -10.82
N TRP A 105 19.37 -8.69 -9.74
CA TRP A 105 20.31 -9.28 -8.78
C TRP A 105 19.72 -10.50 -8.06
N PRO A 106 20.52 -11.56 -7.86
CA PRO A 106 20.08 -12.80 -7.22
C PRO A 106 19.67 -12.61 -5.76
N VAL A 107 20.10 -11.52 -5.10
CA VAL A 107 19.69 -11.13 -3.74
C VAL A 107 18.17 -10.90 -3.64
N PHE A 108 17.53 -10.42 -4.71
CA PHE A 108 16.09 -10.18 -4.69
C PHE A 108 15.26 -11.47 -4.67
N TYR A 109 15.84 -12.60 -5.08
CA TYR A 109 15.16 -13.89 -5.11
C TYR A 109 14.79 -14.41 -3.71
N PRO A 110 15.73 -14.57 -2.75
CA PRO A 110 15.38 -14.97 -1.39
C PRO A 110 14.59 -13.87 -0.65
N LEU A 111 14.85 -12.58 -0.93
CA LEU A 111 14.14 -11.47 -0.29
C LEU A 111 12.66 -11.43 -0.67
N GLY A 112 12.33 -11.77 -1.93
CA GLY A 112 10.96 -11.93 -2.40
C GLY A 112 10.24 -13.06 -1.66
N ARG A 113 10.91 -14.20 -1.47
CA ARG A 113 10.37 -15.33 -0.69
C ARG A 113 10.15 -14.95 0.78
N LEU A 114 11.11 -14.27 1.40
CA LEU A 114 10.98 -13.81 2.79
C LEU A 114 9.81 -12.84 2.96
N SER A 115 9.70 -11.85 2.07
CA SER A 115 8.59 -10.88 2.07
C SER A 115 7.25 -11.59 1.92
N PHE A 116 7.16 -12.59 1.05
CA PHE A 116 5.96 -13.39 0.87
C PHE A 116 5.61 -14.22 2.12
N SER A 117 6.59 -14.85 2.76
CA SER A 117 6.39 -15.56 4.03
C SER A 117 5.89 -14.63 5.13
N VAL A 118 6.50 -13.45 5.29
CA VAL A 118 6.05 -12.44 6.27
C VAL A 118 4.64 -11.95 5.94
N PHE A 119 4.32 -11.74 4.67
CA PHE A 119 2.97 -11.35 4.23
C PHE A 119 1.92 -12.40 4.63
N LEU A 120 2.19 -13.68 4.40
CA LEU A 120 1.27 -14.76 4.80
C LEU A 120 1.05 -14.79 6.32
N VAL A 121 2.12 -14.68 7.11
CA VAL A 121 2.03 -14.63 8.58
C VAL A 121 1.26 -13.40 9.03
N HIS A 122 1.50 -12.25 8.42
CA HIS A 122 0.81 -11.00 8.74
C HIS A 122 -0.70 -11.11 8.53
N LEU A 123 -1.17 -11.78 7.46
CA LEU A 123 -2.59 -12.01 7.23
C LEU A 123 -3.24 -12.85 8.34
N ILE A 124 -2.54 -13.88 8.81
CA ILE A 124 -3.02 -14.73 9.92
C ILE A 124 -3.10 -13.92 11.21
N VAL A 125 -2.08 -13.12 11.51
CA VAL A 125 -2.06 -12.23 12.68
C VAL A 125 -3.19 -11.21 12.61
N LEU A 126 -3.45 -10.60 11.45
CA LEU A 126 -4.54 -9.65 11.29
C LEU A 126 -5.92 -10.30 11.44
N ALA A 127 -6.09 -11.51 10.89
CA ALA A 127 -7.33 -12.28 11.02
C ALA A 127 -7.60 -12.67 12.49
N THR A 128 -6.60 -13.18 13.20
CA THR A 128 -6.72 -13.55 14.62
C THR A 128 -7.00 -12.33 15.50
N ASN A 129 -6.28 -11.22 15.30
CA ASN A 129 -6.53 -9.98 16.03
C ASN A 129 -7.93 -9.41 15.76
N SER A 130 -8.44 -9.52 14.53
CA SER A 130 -9.76 -9.01 14.19
C SER A 130 -10.91 -9.86 14.73
N VAL A 131 -10.71 -11.18 14.88
CA VAL A 131 -11.65 -12.06 15.61
C VAL A 131 -11.58 -11.77 17.10
N LEU A 132 -10.38 -11.72 17.69
CA LEU A 132 -10.20 -11.44 19.11
C LEU A 132 -10.80 -10.09 19.51
N SER A 133 -10.60 -9.06 18.69
CA SER A 133 -11.22 -7.74 18.91
C SER A 133 -12.75 -7.81 18.93
N ARG A 134 -13.37 -8.68 18.11
CA ARG A 134 -14.84 -8.84 18.09
C ARG A 134 -15.36 -9.47 19.38
N GLU A 135 -14.61 -10.39 19.98
CA GLU A 135 -14.97 -11.05 21.25
C GLU A 135 -14.66 -10.18 22.48
N LEU A 136 -13.59 -9.39 22.42
CA LEU A 136 -13.17 -8.51 23.52
C LEU A 136 -14.05 -7.26 23.67
N ILE A 137 -14.60 -6.71 22.58
CA ILE A 137 -15.47 -5.51 22.63
C ILE A 137 -16.74 -5.75 23.48
N PRO A 138 -17.48 -6.87 23.32
CA PRO A 138 -18.57 -7.25 24.22
C PRO A 138 -18.09 -7.54 25.64
N LEU A 139 -16.98 -8.27 25.81
CA LEU A 139 -16.49 -8.62 27.15
C LEU A 139 -16.06 -7.39 27.95
N GLN A 140 -15.42 -6.39 27.32
CA GLN A 140 -15.08 -5.13 27.96
C GLN A 140 -16.33 -4.38 28.43
N SER A 141 -17.39 -4.30 27.61
CA SER A 141 -18.63 -3.65 28.03
C SER A 141 -19.30 -4.40 29.19
N PHE A 142 -19.28 -5.74 29.19
CA PHE A 142 -19.78 -6.53 30.33
C PHE A 142 -18.93 -6.39 31.60
N LEU A 143 -17.59 -6.30 31.47
CA LEU A 143 -16.69 -6.13 32.62
C LEU A 143 -16.89 -4.76 33.30
N HIS A 144 -17.05 -3.70 32.52
CA HIS A 144 -17.32 -2.35 33.03
C HIS A 144 -18.65 -2.25 33.81
N VAL A 145 -19.65 -3.08 33.47
CA VAL A 145 -20.94 -3.13 34.20
C VAL A 145 -20.87 -4.02 35.45
N ARG A 146 -20.11 -5.12 35.42
CA ARG A 146 -20.03 -6.05 36.57
C ARG A 146 -19.01 -5.65 37.65
N LEU A 147 -17.92 -4.96 37.31
CA LEU A 147 -16.94 -4.47 38.29
C LEU A 147 -17.57 -3.60 39.41
N PRO A 148 -18.42 -2.60 39.09
CA PRO A 148 -19.03 -1.76 40.13
C PRO A 148 -20.10 -2.50 40.94
N LEU A 149 -20.83 -3.46 40.36
CA LEU A 149 -21.82 -4.28 41.07
C LEU A 149 -21.17 -5.26 42.06
N SER A 150 -19.99 -5.79 41.73
CA SER A 150 -19.21 -6.62 42.65
C SER A 150 -18.72 -5.79 43.84
N LEU A 151 -18.14 -4.60 43.59
CA LEU A 151 -17.64 -3.72 44.65
C LEU A 151 -18.74 -3.14 45.55
N SER A 152 -19.95 -2.90 45.02
CA SER A 152 -21.11 -2.42 45.80
C SER A 152 -21.78 -3.52 46.64
N GLY A 153 -21.46 -4.81 46.42
CA GLY A 153 -21.95 -5.92 47.23
C GLY A 153 -21.03 -6.28 48.41
N TYR A 154 -19.84 -5.70 48.48
CA TYR A 154 -18.85 -5.88 49.56
C TYR A 154 -18.73 -4.65 50.48
N LEU A 155 -19.50 -3.58 50.23
CA LEU A 155 -19.69 -2.40 51.08
C LEU A 155 -21.11 -2.40 51.63
#